data_AF-A0AAV4YDR7-F1
#
_entry.id   AF-A0AAV4YDR7-F1
#
_cell.length_a   1.000
_cell.length_b   1.000
_cell.length_c   1.000
_cell.angle_alpha   90.00
_cell.angle_beta   90.00
_cell.angle_gamma   90.00
#
_symmetry.space_group_name_H-M   'P 1'
#
loop_
_entity.id
_entity.type
_entity.pdbx_description
1 polymer ?
#
loop_
_entity_poly.entity_id
_entity_poly.type
_entity_poly.pdbx_seq_one_letter_code
_entity_poly.pdbx_strand_id
1 'polypeptide(L)'
;MVIVHDRVPDMQTYPPLPDIFLDNIPYMPWAFNMCELTGIVLFLIWMAILFFHKHRFILLRRMFSLFGSVFLLRCITMIITSLSSYGAWQDKIRTAFLIWLGGGMSIQGVRTCGDYMFSGHTVALTLLNFFITEYTPRSMYYLHTFTWVLNIFGVFFILAGHEHYSIDIFIAFYISTRLFLYYHALANNRAFVRDDRRRTRIWFPLFYFFESGVDGPVPNEYEWPVSIPDRIQRQQNLLSCGLRAFGVSFKKCL
;
A
#
# COMPACT_ATOMS: atom_id res chain seq x y z
N MET A 1 -12.77 9.27 -9.91
CA MET A 1 -13.83 8.38 -9.40
C MET A 1 -15.21 8.92 -9.72
N VAL A 2 -15.78 9.90 -8.98
CA VAL A 2 -17.16 10.42 -9.21
C VAL A 2 -17.45 10.75 -10.67
N ILE A 3 -16.58 11.55 -11.29
CA ILE A 3 -16.84 12.00 -12.66
C ILE A 3 -16.76 10.83 -13.66
N VAL A 4 -16.04 9.74 -13.38
CA VAL A 4 -15.94 8.55 -14.25
C VAL A 4 -17.16 7.64 -14.07
N HIS A 5 -17.72 7.59 -12.86
CA HIS A 5 -18.86 6.74 -12.54
C HIS A 5 -20.12 7.10 -13.33
N ASP A 6 -20.39 8.40 -13.48
CA ASP A 6 -21.54 8.90 -14.23
C ASP A 6 -21.40 8.73 -15.76
N ARG A 7 -20.32 8.09 -16.24
CA ARG A 7 -19.95 8.01 -17.67
C ARG A 7 -19.89 6.59 -18.21
N VAL A 8 -20.17 5.59 -17.38
CA VAL A 8 -20.20 4.20 -17.84
C VAL A 8 -21.33 4.06 -18.86
N PRO A 9 -21.05 3.65 -20.12
CA PRO A 9 -22.09 3.42 -21.11
C PRO A 9 -23.02 2.29 -20.65
N ASP A 10 -24.27 2.33 -21.09
CA ASP A 10 -25.23 1.29 -20.75
C ASP A 10 -24.74 -0.08 -21.25
N MET A 11 -24.51 -1.00 -20.31
CA MET A 11 -23.97 -2.34 -20.56
C MET A 11 -24.92 -3.19 -21.42
N GLN A 12 -26.19 -2.82 -21.54
CA GLN A 12 -27.13 -3.46 -22.47
C GLN A 12 -26.87 -3.10 -23.93
N THR A 13 -26.33 -1.91 -24.19
CA THR A 13 -26.06 -1.41 -25.55
C THR A 13 -24.62 -1.74 -25.99
N TYR A 14 -23.66 -1.72 -25.06
CA TYR A 14 -22.26 -2.03 -25.31
C TYR A 14 -21.79 -3.13 -24.35
N PRO A 15 -21.71 -4.40 -24.81
CA PRO A 15 -21.22 -5.48 -23.96
C PRO A 15 -19.75 -5.27 -23.58
N PRO A 16 -19.31 -5.81 -22.44
CA PRO A 16 -17.91 -5.72 -22.01
C PRO A 16 -16.98 -6.36 -23.04
N LEU A 17 -15.74 -5.87 -23.09
CA LEU A 17 -14.72 -6.39 -24.00
C LEU A 17 -14.41 -7.84 -23.62
N PRO A 18 -14.26 -8.77 -24.59
CA PRO A 18 -13.94 -10.16 -24.27
C PRO A 18 -12.60 -10.24 -23.50
N ASP A 19 -12.61 -10.94 -22.37
CA ASP A 19 -11.45 -11.16 -21.53
C ASP A 19 -11.37 -12.64 -21.19
N ILE A 20 -10.28 -13.26 -21.65
CA ILE A 20 -10.03 -14.70 -21.53
C ILE A 20 -10.18 -15.18 -20.07
N PHE A 21 -9.77 -14.38 -19.08
CA PHE A 21 -9.90 -14.79 -17.68
C PHE A 21 -11.34 -14.68 -17.17
N LEU A 22 -12.07 -13.63 -17.55
CA LEU A 22 -13.45 -13.41 -17.11
C LEU A 22 -14.42 -14.37 -17.81
N ASP A 23 -14.12 -14.77 -19.05
CA ASP A 23 -14.95 -15.71 -19.81
C ASP A 23 -14.85 -17.15 -19.27
N ASN A 24 -13.76 -17.48 -18.56
CA ASN A 24 -13.51 -18.83 -18.03
C ASN A 24 -13.88 -19.01 -16.55
N ILE A 25 -14.12 -17.92 -15.81
CA ILE A 25 -14.39 -17.96 -14.37
C ILE A 25 -15.83 -17.50 -14.11
N PRO A 26 -16.64 -18.24 -13.33
CA PRO A 26 -17.97 -17.78 -12.99
C PRO A 26 -17.89 -16.58 -12.02
N TYR A 27 -18.73 -15.57 -12.28
CA TYR A 27 -18.87 -14.41 -11.41
C TYR A 27 -19.24 -14.81 -9.98
N MET A 28 -18.48 -14.28 -9.01
CA MET A 28 -18.68 -14.57 -7.61
C MET A 28 -18.93 -13.28 -6.81
N PRO A 29 -20.17 -13.02 -6.35
CA PRO A 29 -20.55 -11.71 -5.78
C PRO A 29 -19.88 -11.38 -4.44
N TRP A 30 -19.43 -12.39 -3.69
CA TRP A 30 -18.73 -12.21 -2.42
C TRP A 30 -17.22 -12.03 -2.57
N ALA A 31 -16.65 -12.35 -3.75
CA ALA A 31 -15.21 -12.34 -3.95
C ALA A 31 -14.61 -10.95 -3.73
N PHE A 32 -15.28 -9.91 -4.22
CA PHE A 32 -14.80 -8.54 -4.05
C PHE A 32 -14.71 -8.10 -2.58
N ASN A 33 -15.69 -8.49 -1.75
CA ASN A 33 -15.64 -8.22 -0.31
C ASN A 33 -14.47 -8.96 0.37
N MET A 34 -14.14 -10.17 -0.09
CA MET A 34 -12.98 -10.90 0.41
C MET A 34 -11.67 -10.24 0.00
N CYS A 35 -11.57 -9.70 -1.22
CA CYS A 35 -10.43 -8.86 -1.62
C CYS A 35 -10.25 -7.68 -0.66
N GLU A 36 -11.30 -6.92 -0.39
CA GLU A 36 -11.22 -5.78 0.53
C GLU A 36 -10.80 -6.20 1.94
N LEU A 37 -11.32 -7.32 2.43
CA LEU A 37 -10.89 -7.91 3.70
C LEU A 37 -9.40 -8.26 3.69
N THR A 38 -8.88 -8.87 2.61
CA THR A 38 -7.45 -9.17 2.49
C THR A 38 -6.60 -7.88 2.49
N GLY A 39 -7.08 -6.81 1.86
CA GLY A 39 -6.44 -5.50 1.88
C GLY A 39 -6.38 -4.89 3.28
N ILE A 40 -7.48 -4.97 4.03
CA ILE A 40 -7.53 -4.52 5.42
C ILE A 40 -6.55 -5.32 6.29
N VAL A 41 -6.50 -6.64 6.14
CA VAL A 41 -5.55 -7.50 6.88
C VAL A 41 -4.10 -7.11 6.58
N LEU A 42 -3.72 -6.93 5.32
CA LEU A 42 -2.39 -6.46 4.93
C LEU A 42 -2.08 -5.08 5.50
N PHE A 43 -3.05 -4.17 5.48
CA PHE A 43 -2.90 -2.84 6.05
C PHE A 43 -2.67 -2.90 7.57
N LEU A 44 -3.41 -3.75 8.30
CA LEU A 44 -3.21 -3.93 9.74
C LEU A 44 -1.82 -4.50 10.08
N ILE A 45 -1.35 -5.48 9.31
CA ILE A 45 0.02 -6.02 9.46
C ILE A 45 1.06 -4.92 9.24
N TRP A 46 0.89 -4.13 8.18
CA TRP A 46 1.78 -3.01 7.90
C TRP A 46 1.76 -1.95 9.00
N MET A 47 0.58 -1.60 9.52
CA MET A 47 0.46 -0.67 10.65
C MET A 47 1.15 -1.18 11.91
N ALA A 48 1.07 -2.48 12.19
CA ALA A 48 1.80 -3.10 13.30
C ALA A 48 3.32 -2.99 13.11
N ILE A 49 3.83 -3.29 11.91
CA ILE A 49 5.26 -3.14 11.58
C ILE A 49 5.70 -1.68 11.76
N LEU A 50 4.95 -0.73 11.20
CA LEU A 50 5.23 0.70 11.34
C LEU A 50 5.28 1.15 12.80
N PHE A 51 4.41 0.61 13.66
CA PHE A 51 4.34 0.97 15.07
C PHE A 51 5.59 0.54 15.85
N PHE A 52 6.13 -0.65 15.55
CA PHE A 52 7.35 -1.18 16.20
C PHE A 52 8.65 -0.75 15.52
N HIS A 53 8.60 -0.20 14.31
CA HIS A 53 9.82 0.18 13.59
C HIS A 53 10.41 1.48 14.13
N LYS A 54 11.71 1.49 14.46
CA LYS A 54 12.43 2.67 14.98
C LYS A 54 12.35 3.87 14.04
N HIS A 55 12.52 3.62 12.74
CA HIS A 55 12.46 4.64 11.69
C HIS A 55 11.05 4.91 11.13
N ARG A 56 9.98 4.76 11.93
CA ARG A 56 8.57 4.87 11.49
C ARG A 56 8.24 6.07 10.60
N PHE A 57 8.78 7.25 10.90
CA PHE A 57 8.53 8.47 10.12
C PHE A 57 9.19 8.43 8.74
N ILE A 58 10.33 7.76 8.59
CA ILE A 58 10.98 7.57 7.29
C ILE A 58 10.12 6.63 6.44
N LEU A 59 9.71 5.50 6.98
CA LEU A 59 8.86 4.53 6.29
C LEU A 59 7.52 5.17 5.87
N LEU A 60 6.90 5.97 6.74
CA LEU A 60 5.65 6.65 6.44
C LEU A 60 5.80 7.67 5.30
N ARG A 61 6.90 8.45 5.26
CA ARG A 61 7.20 9.36 4.13
C ARG A 61 7.36 8.59 2.82
N ARG A 62 8.07 7.46 2.84
CA ARG A 62 8.26 6.60 1.65
C ARG A 62 6.94 6.01 1.17
N MET A 63 6.10 5.56 2.10
CA MET A 63 4.74 5.10 1.82
C MET A 63 3.91 6.18 1.13
N PHE A 64 3.82 7.38 1.70
CA PHE A 64 3.06 8.47 1.09
C PHE A 64 3.62 8.91 -0.26
N SER A 65 4.94 8.89 -0.45
CA SER A 65 5.55 9.19 -1.76
C SER A 65 5.17 8.17 -2.83
N LEU A 66 5.22 6.87 -2.51
CA LEU A 66 4.93 5.81 -3.47
C LEU A 66 3.42 5.68 -3.76
N PHE A 67 2.59 5.59 -2.73
CA PHE A 67 1.13 5.60 -2.87
C PHE A 67 0.67 6.88 -3.57
N GLY A 68 1.13 8.04 -3.11
CA GLY A 68 0.78 9.33 -3.70
C GLY A 68 1.12 9.41 -5.20
N SER A 69 2.28 8.91 -5.62
CA SER A 69 2.67 8.93 -7.04
C SER A 69 1.77 8.03 -7.90
N VAL A 70 1.46 6.81 -7.45
CA VAL A 70 0.63 5.87 -8.23
C VAL A 70 -0.83 6.34 -8.27
N PHE A 71 -1.38 6.82 -7.15
CA PHE A 71 -2.75 7.32 -7.10
C PHE A 71 -2.90 8.68 -7.81
N LEU A 72 -1.86 9.51 -7.87
CA LEU A 72 -1.87 10.72 -8.70
C LEU A 72 -1.88 10.37 -10.20
N LEU A 73 -1.08 9.39 -10.62
CA LEU A 73 -1.14 8.85 -11.99
C LEU A 73 -2.54 8.31 -12.30
N ARG A 74 -3.17 7.62 -11.34
CA ARG A 74 -4.54 7.13 -11.43
C ARG A 74 -5.54 8.28 -11.64
N CYS A 75 -5.40 9.39 -10.92
CA CYS A 75 -6.25 10.56 -11.11
C CYS A 75 -6.08 11.17 -12.50
N ILE A 76 -4.84 11.37 -12.96
CA ILE A 76 -4.57 11.95 -14.29
C ILE A 76 -5.15 11.07 -15.40
N THR A 77 -4.90 9.77 -15.33
CA THR A 77 -5.35 8.81 -16.35
C THR A 77 -6.86 8.73 -16.42
N MET A 78 -7.55 8.70 -15.27
CA MET A 78 -9.02 8.83 -15.22
C MET A 78 -9.55 10.12 -15.83
N ILE A 79 -8.88 11.24 -15.62
CA ILE A 79 -9.30 12.52 -16.21
C ILE A 79 -9.22 12.41 -17.73
N ILE A 80 -8.08 11.91 -18.25
CA ILE A 80 -7.82 11.77 -19.69
C ILE A 80 -8.80 10.80 -20.35
N THR A 81 -9.10 9.66 -19.73
CA THR A 81 -9.93 8.60 -20.32
C THR A 81 -11.43 8.85 -20.19
N SER A 82 -11.85 9.94 -19.56
CA SER A 82 -13.25 10.17 -19.25
C SER A 82 -13.96 11.12 -20.24
N LEU A 83 -14.96 10.61 -20.96
CA LEU A 83 -15.79 11.36 -21.91
C LEU A 83 -16.68 12.40 -21.19
N SER A 84 -16.91 13.60 -21.70
CA SER A 84 -17.64 14.67 -20.97
C SER A 84 -19.00 14.25 -20.38
N SER A 85 -19.28 14.66 -19.12
CA SER A 85 -20.59 14.46 -18.47
C SER A 85 -21.11 15.78 -17.91
N TYR A 86 -22.34 16.13 -18.30
CA TYR A 86 -23.06 17.31 -17.86
C TYR A 86 -23.92 16.94 -16.65
N GLY A 87 -23.55 17.42 -15.46
CA GLY A 87 -24.30 17.21 -14.22
C GLY A 87 -24.01 18.32 -13.22
N ALA A 88 -24.98 18.60 -12.34
CA ALA A 88 -24.89 19.68 -11.35
C ALA A 88 -23.72 19.46 -10.38
N TRP A 89 -22.94 20.52 -10.13
CA TRP A 89 -21.72 20.45 -9.30
C TRP A 89 -21.97 20.05 -7.84
N GLN A 90 -23.15 20.38 -7.30
CA GLN A 90 -23.48 20.14 -5.89
C GLN A 90 -23.60 18.64 -5.57
N ASP A 91 -24.28 17.89 -6.42
CA ASP A 91 -24.44 16.45 -6.24
C ASP A 91 -23.10 15.72 -6.39
N LYS A 92 -22.24 16.18 -7.31
CA LYS A 92 -20.89 15.64 -7.49
C LYS A 92 -20.01 15.81 -6.25
N ILE A 93 -20.07 16.97 -5.59
CA ILE A 93 -19.32 17.22 -4.35
C ILE A 93 -19.82 16.34 -3.22
N ARG A 94 -21.14 16.17 -3.09
CA ARG A 94 -21.74 15.30 -2.07
C ARG A 94 -21.33 13.84 -2.27
N THR A 95 -21.40 13.34 -3.50
CA THR A 95 -20.96 11.99 -3.84
C THR A 95 -19.45 11.81 -3.64
N ALA A 96 -18.63 12.83 -3.97
CA ALA A 96 -17.19 12.80 -3.69
C ALA A 96 -16.91 12.66 -2.20
N PHE A 97 -17.64 13.39 -1.37
CA PHE A 97 -17.49 13.34 0.08
C PHE A 97 -17.90 11.99 0.66
N LEU A 98 -18.98 11.39 0.16
CA LEU A 98 -19.41 10.04 0.56
C LEU A 98 -18.37 8.98 0.18
N ILE A 99 -17.82 9.05 -1.03
CA ILE A 99 -16.76 8.12 -1.48
C ILE A 99 -15.49 8.28 -0.63
N TRP A 100 -15.13 9.53 -0.30
CA TRP A 100 -13.97 9.82 0.53
C TRP A 100 -14.14 9.28 1.97
N LEU A 101 -15.31 9.47 2.57
CA LEU A 101 -15.66 8.91 3.88
C LEU A 101 -15.63 7.38 3.87
N GLY A 102 -16.09 6.77 2.77
CA GLY A 102 -16.08 5.32 2.57
C GLY A 102 -14.72 4.73 2.16
N GLY A 103 -13.66 5.54 2.11
CA GLY A 103 -12.31 5.10 1.72
C GLY A 103 -12.21 4.47 0.32
N GLY A 104 -13.26 4.59 -0.51
CA GLY A 104 -13.38 3.88 -1.78
C GLY A 104 -13.66 2.37 -1.68
N MET A 105 -14.12 1.86 -0.52
CA MET A 105 -14.43 0.44 -0.30
C MET A 105 -15.91 0.11 -0.53
N SER A 106 -16.18 -0.96 -1.27
CA SER A 106 -17.51 -1.55 -1.50
C SER A 106 -18.14 -2.09 -0.20
N ILE A 107 -17.36 -2.54 0.78
CA ILE A 107 -17.87 -2.97 2.11
C ILE A 107 -18.60 -1.80 2.80
N GLN A 108 -18.19 -0.56 2.56
CA GLN A 108 -18.83 0.64 3.11
C GLN A 108 -19.98 1.16 2.22
N GLY A 109 -20.44 0.34 1.27
CA GLY A 109 -21.54 0.66 0.35
C GLY A 109 -21.15 1.55 -0.81
N VAL A 110 -19.84 1.82 -0.99
CA VAL A 110 -19.34 2.67 -2.06
C VAL A 110 -18.90 1.80 -3.24
N ARG A 111 -19.79 1.61 -4.21
CA ARG A 111 -19.44 0.99 -5.50
C ARG A 111 -19.29 2.05 -6.57
N THR A 112 -18.05 2.27 -6.99
CA THR A 112 -17.75 3.16 -8.12
C THR A 112 -17.51 2.32 -9.36
N CYS A 113 -18.55 2.05 -10.15
CA CYS A 113 -18.41 1.54 -11.51
C CYS A 113 -17.65 2.56 -12.36
N GLY A 114 -16.72 2.17 -13.21
CA GLY A 114 -15.97 3.12 -14.05
C GLY A 114 -14.86 2.40 -14.80
N ASP A 115 -14.63 2.77 -16.05
CA ASP A 115 -13.50 2.25 -16.80
C ASP A 115 -12.20 2.86 -16.26
N TYR A 116 -11.51 2.07 -15.46
CA TYR A 116 -10.25 2.44 -14.85
C TYR A 116 -9.12 1.69 -15.55
N MET A 117 -8.24 2.43 -16.21
CA MET A 117 -7.09 1.89 -16.97
C MET A 117 -6.17 0.93 -16.16
N PHE A 118 -6.21 0.98 -14.83
CA PHE A 118 -5.59 -0.02 -13.96
C PHE A 118 -6.40 -0.15 -12.67
N SER A 119 -6.21 -1.19 -11.85
CA SER A 119 -6.95 -1.36 -10.58
C SER A 119 -6.26 -0.71 -9.37
N GLY A 120 -7.00 0.05 -8.56
CA GLY A 120 -6.49 0.68 -7.33
C GLY A 120 -6.31 -0.30 -6.17
N HIS A 121 -7.18 -1.32 -6.09
CA HIS A 121 -7.09 -2.38 -5.09
C HIS A 121 -5.85 -3.25 -5.31
N THR A 122 -5.57 -3.63 -6.56
CA THR A 122 -4.34 -4.35 -6.92
C THR A 122 -3.09 -3.54 -6.56
N VAL A 123 -3.07 -2.23 -6.84
CA VAL A 123 -1.97 -1.34 -6.43
C VAL A 123 -1.80 -1.36 -4.90
N ALA A 124 -2.89 -1.21 -4.14
CA ALA A 124 -2.82 -1.19 -2.68
C ALA A 124 -2.30 -2.51 -2.11
N LEU A 125 -2.84 -3.66 -2.55
CA LEU A 125 -2.41 -5.00 -2.12
C LEU A 125 -0.92 -5.23 -2.41
N THR A 126 -0.49 -4.93 -3.64
CA THR A 126 0.88 -5.16 -4.09
C THR A 126 1.88 -4.25 -3.38
N LEU A 127 1.59 -2.95 -3.26
CA LEU A 127 2.44 -2.03 -2.52
C LEU A 127 2.52 -2.40 -1.05
N LEU A 128 1.41 -2.70 -0.37
CA LEU A 128 1.43 -3.13 1.04
C LEU A 128 2.29 -4.37 1.21
N ASN A 129 2.14 -5.38 0.35
CA ASN A 129 2.96 -6.59 0.40
C ASN A 129 4.46 -6.29 0.20
N PHE A 130 4.82 -5.41 -0.74
CA PHE A 130 6.21 -5.01 -0.95
C PHE A 130 6.78 -4.23 0.23
N PHE A 131 6.01 -3.30 0.81
CA PHE A 131 6.40 -2.57 2.00
C PHE A 131 6.65 -3.51 3.19
N ILE A 132 5.75 -4.47 3.43
CA ILE A 132 5.94 -5.46 4.48
C ILE A 132 7.22 -6.27 4.24
N THR A 133 7.45 -6.74 3.02
CA THR A 133 8.62 -7.57 2.69
C THR A 133 9.95 -6.80 2.77
N GLU A 134 9.98 -5.52 2.39
CA GLU A 134 11.19 -4.69 2.40
C GLU A 134 11.60 -4.28 3.82
N TYR A 135 10.65 -3.84 4.63
CA TYR A 135 10.90 -3.32 5.98
C TYR A 135 10.79 -4.37 7.08
N THR A 136 10.82 -5.65 6.71
CA THR A 136 10.85 -6.79 7.64
C THR A 136 12.13 -7.61 7.45
N PRO A 137 12.78 -8.08 8.53
CA PRO A 137 14.01 -8.85 8.42
C PRO A 137 13.75 -10.18 7.70
N ARG A 138 14.74 -10.64 6.93
CA ARG A 138 14.67 -11.89 6.15
C ARG A 138 14.45 -13.15 7.01
N SER A 139 14.68 -13.08 8.31
CA SER A 139 14.40 -14.16 9.26
C SER A 139 12.91 -14.44 9.42
N MET A 140 12.03 -13.45 9.19
CA MET A 140 10.58 -13.59 9.31
C MET A 140 9.94 -14.16 8.03
N TYR A 141 10.47 -15.27 7.53
CA TYR A 141 10.06 -15.85 6.26
C TYR A 141 8.57 -16.24 6.25
N TYR A 142 8.03 -16.73 7.38
CA TYR A 142 6.61 -17.08 7.49
C TYR A 142 5.69 -15.88 7.25
N LEU A 143 6.07 -14.70 7.75
CA LEU A 143 5.31 -13.48 7.51
C LEU A 143 5.31 -13.14 6.02
N HIS A 144 6.48 -13.19 5.38
CA HIS A 144 6.61 -12.87 3.95
C HIS A 144 5.79 -13.86 3.11
N THR A 145 5.91 -15.17 3.37
CA THR A 145 5.13 -16.17 2.67
C THR A 145 3.63 -15.92 2.85
N PHE A 146 3.18 -15.62 4.07
CA PHE A 146 1.79 -15.33 4.35
C PHE A 146 1.28 -14.09 3.58
N THR A 147 2.03 -12.99 3.57
CA THR A 147 1.60 -11.77 2.87
C THR A 147 1.59 -11.94 1.35
N TRP A 148 2.56 -12.70 0.80
CA TRP A 148 2.57 -13.03 -0.63
C TRP A 148 1.39 -13.91 -1.03
N VAL A 149 1.05 -14.89 -0.19
CA VAL A 149 -0.15 -15.73 -0.39
C VAL A 149 -1.42 -14.87 -0.36
N LEU A 150 -1.55 -13.98 0.63
CA LEU A 150 -2.68 -13.04 0.70
C LEU A 150 -2.76 -12.12 -0.53
N ASN A 151 -1.61 -11.65 -1.05
CA ASN A 151 -1.58 -10.81 -2.24
C ASN A 151 -2.08 -11.57 -3.48
N ILE A 152 -1.63 -12.82 -3.68
CA ILE A 152 -2.10 -13.67 -4.79
C ILE A 152 -3.60 -13.94 -4.67
N PHE A 153 -4.09 -14.31 -3.48
CA PHE A 153 -5.51 -14.52 -3.25
C PHE A 153 -6.33 -13.24 -3.42
N GLY A 154 -5.83 -12.10 -2.95
CA GLY A 154 -6.47 -10.80 -3.13
C GLY A 154 -6.64 -10.47 -4.62
N VAL A 155 -5.58 -10.64 -5.42
CA VAL A 155 -5.66 -10.45 -6.88
C VAL A 155 -6.63 -11.43 -7.54
N PHE A 156 -6.64 -12.70 -7.12
CA PHE A 156 -7.60 -13.69 -7.60
C PHE A 156 -9.05 -13.29 -7.28
N PHE A 157 -9.32 -12.80 -6.07
CA PHE A 157 -10.65 -12.35 -5.66
C PHE A 157 -11.11 -11.09 -6.42
N ILE A 158 -10.19 -10.21 -6.84
CA ILE A 158 -10.51 -9.08 -7.74
C ILE A 158 -11.00 -9.61 -9.08
N LEU A 159 -10.27 -10.56 -9.68
CA LEU A 159 -10.66 -11.19 -10.95
C LEU A 159 -12.01 -11.90 -10.85
N ALA A 160 -12.20 -12.71 -9.80
CA ALA A 160 -13.44 -13.45 -9.59
C ALA A 160 -14.66 -12.54 -9.30
N GLY A 161 -14.42 -11.31 -8.87
CA GLY A 161 -15.45 -10.29 -8.71
C GLY A 161 -15.88 -9.62 -10.02
N HIS A 162 -15.18 -9.85 -11.15
CA HIS A 162 -15.46 -9.24 -12.46
C HIS A 162 -15.57 -7.70 -12.44
N GLU A 163 -15.03 -7.04 -11.41
CA GLU A 163 -15.05 -5.58 -11.27
C GLU A 163 -13.94 -4.90 -12.09
N HIS A 164 -12.94 -5.67 -12.52
CA HIS A 164 -11.79 -5.19 -13.29
C HIS A 164 -11.40 -6.20 -14.36
N TYR A 165 -10.93 -5.70 -15.50
CA TYR A 165 -10.34 -6.56 -16.53
C TYR A 165 -8.98 -7.08 -16.06
N SER A 166 -8.59 -8.24 -16.58
CA SER A 166 -7.28 -8.84 -16.30
C SER A 166 -6.11 -7.94 -16.72
N ILE A 167 -6.30 -7.14 -17.78
CA ILE A 167 -5.32 -6.13 -18.22
C ILE A 167 -5.13 -5.01 -17.18
N ASP A 168 -6.20 -4.57 -16.52
CA ASP A 168 -6.14 -3.51 -15.50
C ASP A 168 -5.30 -3.95 -14.30
N ILE A 169 -5.38 -5.24 -13.97
CA ILE A 169 -4.63 -5.88 -12.90
C ILE A 169 -3.17 -6.05 -13.30
N PHE A 170 -2.91 -6.50 -14.53
CA PHE A 170 -1.54 -6.63 -15.06
C PHE A 170 -0.81 -5.28 -15.08
N ILE A 171 -1.45 -4.23 -15.61
CA ILE A 171 -0.87 -2.88 -15.65
C ILE A 171 -0.66 -2.35 -14.22
N ALA A 172 -1.62 -2.54 -13.32
CA ALA A 172 -1.49 -2.15 -11.91
C ALA A 172 -0.29 -2.82 -11.23
N PHE A 173 -0.13 -4.13 -11.41
CA PHE A 173 1.00 -4.89 -10.87
C PHE A 173 2.34 -4.41 -11.45
N TYR A 174 2.39 -4.18 -12.78
CA TYR A 174 3.58 -3.70 -13.46
C TYR A 174 4.02 -2.32 -12.96
N ILE A 175 3.11 -1.34 -12.94
CA ILE A 175 3.40 0.02 -12.49
C ILE A 175 3.86 0.02 -11.02
N SER A 176 3.16 -0.70 -10.14
CA SER A 176 3.47 -0.77 -8.71
C SER A 176 4.85 -1.37 -8.47
N THR A 177 5.16 -2.49 -9.13
CA THR A 177 6.47 -3.16 -9.01
C THR A 177 7.60 -2.29 -9.53
N ARG A 178 7.44 -1.64 -10.69
CA ARG A 178 8.48 -0.79 -11.28
C ARG A 178 8.73 0.46 -10.46
N LEU A 179 7.66 1.15 -10.03
CA LEU A 179 7.81 2.34 -9.18
C LEU A 179 8.46 1.99 -7.84
N PHE A 180 8.05 0.87 -7.21
CA PHE A 180 8.66 0.42 -5.97
C PHE A 180 10.16 0.13 -6.13
N LEU A 181 10.52 -0.62 -7.18
CA LEU A 181 11.92 -0.97 -7.47
C LEU A 181 12.76 0.27 -7.78
N TYR A 182 12.28 1.16 -8.64
CA TYR A 182 13.01 2.38 -9.00
C TYR A 182 13.17 3.32 -7.81
N TYR A 183 12.15 3.44 -6.97
CA TYR A 183 12.22 4.23 -5.75
C TYR A 183 13.31 3.72 -4.81
N HIS A 184 13.32 2.41 -4.51
CA HIS A 184 14.30 1.83 -3.60
C HIS A 184 15.70 1.75 -4.23
N ALA A 185 15.81 1.57 -5.54
CA ALA A 185 17.07 1.65 -6.26
C ALA A 185 17.72 3.05 -6.12
N LEU A 186 16.94 4.13 -6.27
CA LEU A 186 17.43 5.50 -6.05
C LEU A 186 17.71 5.79 -4.57
N ALA A 187 16.84 5.34 -3.66
CA ALA A 187 17.00 5.58 -2.23
C ALA A 187 18.25 4.89 -1.66
N ASN A 188 18.53 3.66 -2.13
CA ASN A 188 19.66 2.86 -1.67
C ASN A 188 20.98 3.25 -2.36
N ASN A 189 20.95 3.65 -3.64
CA ASN A 189 22.17 3.99 -4.41
C ASN A 189 22.32 5.50 -4.63
N ARG A 190 22.91 6.19 -3.64
CA ARG A 190 23.02 7.65 -3.63
C ARG A 190 24.07 8.27 -4.56
N ALA A 191 24.99 7.48 -5.12
CA ALA A 191 25.99 7.97 -6.07
C ALA A 191 25.33 8.69 -7.25
N PHE A 192 24.25 8.10 -7.79
CA PHE A 192 23.50 8.69 -8.91
C PHE A 192 22.72 9.96 -8.53
N VAL A 193 22.22 10.05 -7.29
CA VAL A 193 21.39 11.18 -6.84
C VAL A 193 22.24 12.40 -6.46
N ARG A 194 23.45 12.19 -5.92
CA ARG A 194 24.35 13.28 -5.54
C ARG A 194 24.94 13.98 -6.76
N ASP A 195 25.39 13.22 -7.75
CA ASP A 195 26.00 13.79 -8.95
C ASP A 195 24.97 14.55 -9.81
N ASP A 196 23.72 14.12 -9.80
CA ASP A 196 22.66 14.70 -10.63
C ASP A 196 21.45 15.23 -9.84
N ARG A 197 21.76 16.01 -8.79
CA ARG A 197 20.76 16.60 -7.89
C ARG A 197 19.72 17.46 -8.62
N ARG A 198 20.14 18.16 -9.69
CA ARG A 198 19.24 19.04 -10.47
C ARG A 198 18.23 18.24 -11.29
N ARG A 199 18.65 17.19 -12.01
CA ARG A 199 17.70 16.36 -12.78
C ARG A 199 16.80 15.55 -11.86
N THR A 200 17.32 14.98 -10.78
CA THR A 200 16.49 14.23 -9.81
C THR A 200 15.35 15.10 -9.26
N ARG A 201 15.61 16.38 -8.94
CA ARG A 201 14.59 17.32 -8.48
C ARG A 201 13.51 17.64 -9.51
N ILE A 202 13.88 17.70 -10.80
CA ILE A 202 12.96 18.03 -11.89
C ILE A 202 12.11 16.82 -12.28
N TRP A 203 12.73 15.64 -12.41
CA TRP A 203 12.06 14.43 -12.87
C TRP A 203 11.28 13.72 -11.77
N PHE A 204 11.75 13.80 -10.52
CA PHE A 204 11.14 13.13 -9.36
C PHE A 204 10.98 14.09 -8.17
N PRO A 205 10.11 15.11 -8.27
CA PRO A 205 9.95 16.13 -7.24
C PRO A 205 9.45 15.56 -5.91
N LEU A 206 8.50 14.62 -5.94
CA LEU A 206 7.98 13.95 -4.75
C LEU A 206 9.06 13.13 -4.04
N PHE A 207 9.85 12.36 -4.80
CA PHE A 207 10.98 11.60 -4.27
C PHE A 207 11.97 12.53 -3.57
N TYR A 208 12.39 13.60 -4.24
CA TYR A 208 13.37 14.55 -3.70
C TYR A 208 12.89 15.21 -2.39
N PHE A 209 11.60 15.53 -2.30
CA PHE A 209 11.02 16.13 -1.10
C PHE A 209 10.94 15.15 0.07
N PHE A 210 10.35 13.96 -0.14
CA PHE A 210 10.11 12.99 0.92
C PHE A 210 11.38 12.26 1.40
N GLU A 211 12.37 12.08 0.52
CA GLU A 211 13.64 11.38 0.85
C GLU A 211 14.74 12.34 1.37
N SER A 212 14.39 13.62 1.59
CA SER A 212 15.30 14.60 2.17
C SER A 212 15.73 14.21 3.59
N GLY A 213 17.04 14.28 3.87
CA GLY A 213 17.62 14.03 5.19
C GLY A 213 17.68 12.57 5.66
N VAL A 214 17.24 11.60 4.86
CA VAL A 214 17.60 10.17 5.05
C VAL A 214 19.00 9.96 4.50
N ASP A 215 19.79 9.00 4.96
CA ASP A 215 21.06 8.63 4.32
C ASP A 215 21.16 7.11 4.15
N GLY A 216 21.06 6.65 2.90
CA GLY A 216 21.26 5.25 2.52
C GLY A 216 20.09 4.30 2.85
N PRO A 217 20.35 2.98 2.81
CA PRO A 217 19.35 1.97 3.15
C PRO A 217 18.96 2.06 4.62
N VAL A 218 17.66 1.96 4.91
CA VAL A 218 17.14 2.02 6.27
C VAL A 218 17.32 0.64 6.91
N PRO A 219 17.97 0.54 8.09
CA PRO A 219 18.10 -0.74 8.77
C PRO A 219 16.76 -1.17 9.37
N ASN A 220 16.49 -2.47 9.33
CA ASN A 220 15.29 -3.09 9.89
C ASN A 220 15.46 -3.26 11.42
N GLU A 221 15.44 -2.14 12.14
CA GLU A 221 15.52 -2.07 13.59
C GLU A 221 14.15 -1.79 14.21
N TYR A 222 13.77 -2.60 15.21
CA TYR A 222 12.53 -2.46 15.95
C TYR A 222 12.79 -1.98 17.37
N GLU A 223 11.96 -1.06 17.83
CA GLU A 223 11.98 -0.57 19.20
C GLU A 223 10.57 -0.59 19.79
N TRP A 224 10.48 -0.77 21.10
CA TRP A 224 9.20 -0.61 21.77
C TRP A 224 8.85 0.88 21.84
N PRO A 225 7.71 1.32 21.28
CA PRO A 225 7.41 2.74 21.11
C PRO A 225 7.06 3.45 22.42
N VAL A 226 6.72 2.70 23.47
CA VAL A 226 6.54 3.23 24.81
C VAL A 226 7.87 3.15 25.53
N SER A 227 8.52 4.29 25.77
CA SER A 227 9.64 4.33 26.70
C SER A 227 9.17 3.79 28.04
N ILE A 228 9.68 2.62 28.44
CA ILE A 228 9.50 2.14 29.80
C ILE A 228 10.05 3.25 30.70
N PRO A 229 9.25 3.83 31.63
CA PRO A 229 9.75 4.88 32.50
C PRO A 229 11.04 4.42 33.18
N ASP A 230 12.09 5.25 33.19
CA ASP A 230 13.42 4.94 33.75
C ASP A 230 13.36 4.33 35.16
N ARG A 231 12.29 4.59 35.92
CA ARG A 231 12.00 3.99 37.23
C ARG A 231 11.87 2.46 37.19
N ILE A 232 11.20 1.90 36.19
CA ILE A 232 10.97 0.45 36.07
C ILE A 232 12.25 -0.24 35.59
N GLN A 233 13.00 0.40 34.68
CA GLN A 233 14.28 -0.12 34.19
C GLN A 233 15.36 -0.09 35.29
N ARG A 234 15.37 0.94 36.15
CA ARG A 234 16.19 0.94 37.38
C ARG A 234 15.75 -0.11 38.40
N GLN A 235 14.45 -0.35 38.58
CA GLN A 235 13.96 -1.41 39.47
C GLN A 235 14.33 -2.81 38.97
N GLN A 236 14.26 -3.07 37.65
CA GLN A 236 14.70 -4.35 37.06
C GLN A 236 16.23 -4.54 37.16
N ASN A 237 17.01 -3.47 36.98
CA ASN A 237 18.47 -3.51 37.17
C ASN A 237 18.86 -3.66 38.66
N LEU A 238 18.12 -3.05 39.59
CA LEU A 238 18.33 -3.21 41.03
C LEU A 238 17.92 -4.61 41.52
N LEU A 239 16.81 -5.16 41.02
CA LEU A 239 16.39 -6.54 41.32
C LEU A 239 17.38 -7.56 40.75
N SER A 240 17.88 -7.36 39.53
CA SER A 240 18.90 -8.25 38.94
C SER A 240 20.30 -8.10 39.59
N CYS A 241 20.67 -6.92 40.10
CA CYS A 241 21.85 -6.76 40.96
C CYS A 241 21.66 -7.41 42.34
N GLY A 242 20.48 -7.29 42.95
CA GLY A 242 20.14 -7.95 44.22
C GLY A 242 20.12 -9.48 44.12
N LEU A 243 19.64 -10.02 43.01
CA LEU A 243 19.67 -11.47 42.72
C LEU A 243 21.07 -12.00 42.39
N ARG A 244 21.96 -11.18 41.82
CA ARG A 244 23.39 -11.52 41.68
C ARG A 244 24.14 -11.53 43.01
N ALA A 245 23.77 -10.65 43.96
CA ALA A 245 24.31 -10.68 45.32
C ALA A 245 23.88 -11.93 46.10
N PHE A 246 22.78 -12.58 45.70
CA PHE A 246 22.29 -13.87 46.21
C PHE A 246 22.76 -15.09 45.40
N GLY A 247 23.69 -14.93 44.45
CA GLY A 247 24.36 -16.06 43.78
C GLY A 247 23.55 -16.78 42.70
N VAL A 248 22.43 -16.22 42.21
CA VAL A 248 21.64 -16.86 41.15
C VAL A 248 22.00 -16.26 39.78
N SER A 249 22.84 -16.98 39.03
CA SER A 249 23.25 -16.61 37.67
C SER A 249 22.21 -17.10 36.65
N PHE A 250 21.38 -16.19 36.12
CA PHE A 250 20.61 -16.47 34.90
C PHE A 250 21.40 -16.01 33.67
N LYS A 251 21.84 -16.99 32.87
CA LYS A 251 22.35 -16.76 31.51
C LYS A 251 21.30 -16.00 30.71
N LYS A 252 21.69 -14.85 30.14
CA LYS A 252 20.92 -14.18 29.09
C LYS A 252 20.88 -15.11 27.88
N CYS A 253 19.71 -15.64 27.52
CA CYS A 253 19.48 -16.10 26.16
C CYS A 253 19.30 -14.87 25.27
N LEU A 254 20.15 -14.83 24.23
CA LEU A 254 19.97 -14.03 23.01
C LEU A 254 18.64 -14.39 22.32
#